data_AF-A0A8C8BFY7-F1
#
_entry.id   AF-A0A8C8BFY7-F1
#
_cell.length_a   1.000
_cell.length_b   1.000
_cell.length_c   1.000
_cell.angle_alpha   90.00
_cell.angle_beta   90.00
_cell.angle_gamma   90.00
#
_symmetry.space_group_name_H-M   'P 1'
#
loop_
_entity.id
_entity.type
_entity.pdbx_description
1 polymer ?
#
loop_
_entity_poly.entity_id
_entity_poly.type
_entity_poly.pdbx_seq_one_letter_code
_entity_poly.pdbx_strand_id
1 'polypeptide(L)'
;AVALAALFSYWLITIFLFIFIEQIRLKNIRNVYGRCLWYRLRLLKPQQNIIPTVKKIVLLAGWALFLFLAYKVSKTDREYQEYNPYEVLHLDPGASISEIKKQYRALSLKYHPDKGGDEVMFMRIAKAYAALTDEESRKNWEEFGNPDGPQATSFGIALPAWIVDQKNSILGSWWYRSIRYSGDQILIRTTQIYTYFVYKTRNMDMKRLIMVLAGASEFDPQYNKDATSRPADNIQIPQLIREIGGINLKKNEPPLTCPYSLKARVLLLTHLARMKVPEVLEEDQQFILKKSPALLQEMINVICQLIIMARSREEREFRAPSLGSLENCMKLSQMTVQGLQQFKSPLLQLPHIEEDNLRRVSNHKKYKIKSIQDLVSLKGSDRRNLLHFLEDKKYDEVMAVLGSFPYVTMDIKPQVLDDEDSNNITVGSLVTVLVTLTRQTMAVSIQNTLVAKEEEEDISDKGSESEEEETNRDSQSEKDDGSDRDSDREQDEKQNKDDEAEKQEWWWLYIADRKEQMLICMPYHVCTLKDKEEVELKFPAPGKPGNYQYTVYLRSDSYMGLDQIKPLKLEVHEAKPVPENHPQWDTAIEGDEDQEDSEGFEDSFEEEEEEEEDDD
;
A
#
# COMPACT_ATOMS: atom_id res chain seq x y z
N ALA A 1 -12.37 10.45 35.48
CA ALA A 1 -12.40 11.85 35.00
C ALA A 1 -11.01 12.45 34.78
N VAL A 2 -10.08 12.35 35.75
CA VAL A 2 -8.68 12.80 35.58
C VAL A 2 -7.96 12.06 34.43
N ALA A 3 -8.16 10.75 34.29
CA ALA A 3 -7.62 9.96 33.17
C ALA A 3 -8.17 10.41 31.78
N LEU A 4 -9.47 10.73 31.72
CA LEU A 4 -10.09 11.27 30.50
C LEU A 4 -9.54 12.66 30.17
N ALA A 5 -9.32 13.51 31.17
CA ALA A 5 -8.72 14.83 30.99
C ALA A 5 -7.27 14.73 30.47
N ALA A 6 -6.46 13.80 31.00
CA ALA A 6 -5.09 13.57 30.55
C ALA A 6 -5.03 13.04 29.10
N LEU A 7 -5.84 12.03 28.76
CA LEU A 7 -5.91 11.48 27.39
C LEU A 7 -6.40 12.53 26.38
N PHE A 8 -7.38 13.35 26.75
CA PHE A 8 -7.91 14.40 25.89
C PHE A 8 -6.89 15.53 25.64
N SER A 9 -6.08 15.86 26.66
CA SER A 9 -5.01 16.86 26.53
C SER A 9 -3.88 16.37 25.61
N TYR A 10 -3.48 15.10 25.71
CA TYR A 10 -2.48 14.49 24.84
C TYR A 10 -2.97 14.40 23.37
N TRP A 11 -4.24 14.07 23.19
CA TRP A 11 -4.89 14.02 21.86
C TRP A 11 -5.01 15.41 21.21
N LEU A 12 -5.30 16.47 21.97
CA LEU A 12 -5.33 17.84 21.46
C LEU A 12 -3.94 18.35 21.04
N ILE A 13 -2.90 18.01 21.80
CA ILE A 13 -1.51 18.44 21.52
C ILE A 13 -0.98 17.77 20.25
N THR A 14 -1.25 16.48 20.05
CA THR A 14 -0.80 15.75 18.84
C THR A 14 -1.49 16.24 17.58
N ILE A 15 -2.79 16.55 17.64
CA ILE A 15 -3.54 17.15 16.52
C ILE A 15 -3.02 18.55 16.19
N PHE A 16 -2.69 19.35 17.20
CA PHE A 16 -2.16 20.70 17.00
C PHE A 16 -0.80 20.69 16.28
N LEU A 17 0.09 19.77 16.68
CA LEU A 17 1.39 19.56 16.03
C LEU A 17 1.25 19.11 14.57
N PHE A 18 0.35 18.16 14.29
CA PHE A 18 0.10 17.67 12.93
C PHE A 18 -0.41 18.78 11.99
N ILE A 19 -1.35 19.61 12.47
CA ILE A 19 -1.94 20.69 11.68
C ILE A 19 -0.93 21.81 11.35
N PHE A 20 -0.02 22.11 12.27
CA PHE A 20 0.95 23.21 12.09
C PHE A 20 2.04 22.85 11.07
N ILE A 21 2.47 21.59 11.04
CA ILE A 21 3.46 21.08 10.07
C ILE A 21 2.90 21.10 8.64
N GLU A 22 1.63 20.77 8.47
CA GLU A 22 0.99 20.67 7.16
C GLU A 22 0.73 22.05 6.51
N GLN A 23 0.57 23.11 7.31
CA GLN A 23 0.42 24.49 6.82
C GLN A 23 1.73 25.06 6.24
N ILE A 24 2.90 24.61 6.73
CA ILE A 24 4.21 25.02 6.22
C ILE A 24 4.51 24.34 4.87
N ARG A 25 4.08 23.08 4.70
CA ARG A 25 4.28 22.26 3.50
C ARG A 25 3.67 22.86 2.23
N LEU A 26 2.49 23.49 2.34
CA LEU A 26 1.68 23.89 1.18
C LEU A 26 2.12 25.19 0.49
N LYS A 27 3.04 25.96 1.08
CA LYS A 27 3.40 27.31 0.60
C LYS A 27 4.50 27.32 -0.48
N ASN A 28 5.28 26.25 -0.63
CA ASN A 28 6.47 26.21 -1.50
C ASN A 28 6.24 25.69 -2.94
N ILE A 29 5.07 25.12 -3.28
CA ILE A 29 4.88 24.28 -4.49
C ILE A 29 4.27 25.05 -5.69
N ARG A 30 4.71 26.28 -5.96
CA ARG A 30 4.13 27.08 -7.07
C ARG A 30 5.17 27.73 -7.96
N ASN A 31 5.59 27.03 -9.02
CA ASN A 31 5.68 27.50 -10.40
C ASN A 31 6.26 26.42 -11.34
N VAL A 32 6.13 26.63 -12.66
CA VAL A 32 6.73 25.90 -13.80
C VAL A 32 5.81 24.87 -14.53
N TYR A 33 5.39 25.29 -15.74
CA TYR A 33 4.86 24.70 -17.01
C TYR A 33 4.64 23.15 -17.14
N GLY A 34 3.88 22.52 -18.05
CA GLY A 34 3.01 22.87 -19.19
C GLY A 34 2.86 21.67 -20.17
N ARG A 35 1.63 21.12 -20.34
CA ARG A 35 1.07 20.20 -21.39
C ARG A 35 1.61 18.75 -21.58
N CYS A 36 1.08 17.83 -20.79
CA CYS A 36 0.66 16.44 -21.11
C CYS A 36 -0.43 16.05 -20.07
N LEU A 37 -1.08 14.87 -20.12
CA LEU A 37 -2.21 14.47 -19.22
C LEU A 37 -1.95 14.71 -17.71
N TRP A 38 -0.67 14.76 -17.33
CA TRP A 38 -0.13 15.23 -16.05
C TRP A 38 -0.62 16.63 -15.59
N TYR A 39 -1.06 17.52 -16.51
CA TYR A 39 -1.45 18.91 -16.23
C TYR A 39 -2.95 19.13 -15.93
N ARG A 40 -3.85 18.23 -16.36
CA ARG A 40 -5.31 18.41 -16.14
C ARG A 40 -5.70 18.27 -14.67
N LEU A 41 -4.99 17.43 -13.92
CA LEU A 41 -5.24 17.19 -12.49
C LEU A 41 -4.78 18.36 -11.60
N ARG A 42 -3.96 19.29 -12.10
CA ARG A 42 -3.42 20.43 -11.34
C ARG A 42 -4.34 21.66 -11.30
N LEU A 43 -5.35 21.75 -12.17
CA LEU A 43 -6.29 22.89 -12.21
C LEU A 43 -7.59 22.67 -11.43
N LEU A 44 -7.77 21.52 -10.81
CA LEU A 44 -8.76 21.40 -9.74
C LEU A 44 -8.29 22.27 -8.60
N LYS A 45 -8.83 23.49 -8.50
CA LYS A 45 -8.94 24.16 -7.20
C LYS A 45 -9.46 23.07 -6.25
N PRO A 46 -8.77 22.71 -5.16
CA PRO A 46 -9.50 22.10 -4.07
C PRO A 46 -10.64 23.07 -3.79
N GLN A 47 -11.89 22.60 -3.89
CA GLN A 47 -13.00 23.33 -3.30
C GLN A 47 -12.51 23.78 -1.93
N GLN A 48 -12.77 25.05 -1.56
CA GLN A 48 -12.41 25.56 -0.25
C GLN A 48 -13.02 24.63 0.78
N ASN A 49 -12.21 23.67 1.23
CA ASN A 49 -12.71 22.58 2.04
C ASN A 49 -13.17 23.26 3.33
N ILE A 50 -14.40 22.97 3.73
CA ILE A 50 -14.97 23.42 5.00
C ILE A 50 -14.21 22.76 6.19
N ILE A 51 -13.40 21.74 5.87
CA ILE A 51 -12.58 20.90 6.75
C ILE A 51 -11.66 21.72 7.70
N PRO A 52 -10.80 22.66 7.25
CA PRO A 52 -9.98 23.51 8.12
C PRO A 52 -10.79 24.34 9.12
N THR A 53 -11.99 24.81 8.76
CA THR A 53 -12.85 25.61 9.65
C THR A 53 -13.54 24.73 10.68
N VAL A 54 -14.03 23.54 10.26
CA VAL A 54 -14.62 22.55 11.16
C VAL A 54 -13.60 22.02 12.17
N LYS A 55 -12.36 21.75 11.74
CA LYS A 55 -11.26 21.32 12.63
C LYS A 55 -10.99 22.34 13.74
N LYS A 56 -11.03 23.64 13.44
CA LYS A 56 -10.86 24.72 14.44
C LYS A 56 -12.02 24.79 15.43
N ILE A 57 -13.26 24.62 14.95
CA ILE A 57 -14.46 24.62 15.80
C ILE A 57 -14.45 23.41 16.74
N VAL A 58 -14.11 22.22 16.25
CA VAL A 58 -13.99 21.01 17.07
C VAL A 58 -12.91 21.15 18.14
N LEU A 59 -11.78 21.77 17.80
CA LEU A 59 -10.69 22.02 18.76
C LEU A 59 -11.13 23.00 19.86
N LEU A 60 -11.80 24.10 19.51
CA LEU A 60 -12.36 25.05 20.48
C LEU A 60 -13.43 24.40 21.36
N ALA A 61 -14.32 23.59 20.77
CA ALA A 61 -15.35 22.85 21.51
C ALA A 61 -14.72 21.82 22.46
N GLY A 62 -13.64 21.15 22.03
CA GLY A 62 -12.86 20.22 22.86
C GLY A 62 -12.25 20.92 24.08
N TRP A 63 -11.63 22.09 23.89
CA TRP A 63 -11.09 22.89 25.00
C TRP A 63 -12.19 23.37 25.97
N ALA A 64 -13.34 23.81 25.45
CA ALA A 64 -14.48 24.20 26.28
C ALA A 64 -15.03 23.01 27.10
N LEU A 65 -15.14 21.83 26.49
CA LEU A 65 -15.58 20.60 27.15
C LEU A 65 -14.58 20.16 28.24
N PHE A 66 -13.28 20.24 27.95
CA PHE A 66 -12.23 19.95 28.92
C PHE A 66 -12.32 20.85 30.15
N LEU A 67 -12.44 22.17 29.95
CA LEU A 67 -12.59 23.14 31.05
C LEU A 67 -13.88 22.89 31.84
N PHE A 68 -14.98 22.54 31.16
CA PHE A 68 -16.24 22.19 31.82
C PHE A 68 -16.14 20.92 32.67
N LEU A 69 -15.49 19.87 32.16
CA LEU A 69 -15.26 18.62 32.89
C LEU A 69 -14.33 18.85 34.08
N ALA A 70 -13.25 19.62 33.90
CA ALA A 70 -12.34 19.98 34.98
C ALA A 70 -13.08 20.75 36.10
N TYR A 71 -13.95 21.68 35.74
CA TYR A 71 -14.82 22.39 36.70
C TYR A 71 -15.78 21.44 37.44
N LYS A 72 -16.41 20.51 36.72
CA LYS A 72 -17.30 19.50 37.33
C LYS A 72 -16.55 18.60 38.31
N VAL A 73 -15.36 18.14 37.95
CA VAL A 73 -14.49 17.31 38.81
C VAL A 73 -14.05 18.08 40.04
N SER A 74 -13.71 19.37 39.90
CA SER A 74 -13.31 20.23 41.02
C SER A 74 -14.43 20.45 42.04
N LYS A 75 -15.71 20.26 41.67
CA LYS A 75 -16.86 20.40 42.57
C LYS A 75 -17.37 19.07 43.13
N THR A 76 -16.73 17.96 42.80
CA THR A 76 -17.09 16.65 43.37
C THR A 76 -16.34 16.47 44.67
N ASP A 77 -17.03 16.70 45.79
CA ASP A 77 -16.51 16.36 47.11
C ASP A 77 -16.43 14.82 47.23
N ARG A 78 -15.21 14.29 47.41
CA ARG A 78 -15.02 12.88 47.77
C ARG A 78 -15.09 12.79 49.29
N GLU A 79 -16.27 12.50 49.84
CA GLU A 79 -16.34 11.98 51.20
C GLU A 79 -15.80 10.55 51.20
N TYR A 80 -14.50 10.41 51.39
CA TYR A 80 -13.87 9.15 51.76
C TYR A 80 -13.92 9.07 53.28
N GLN A 81 -15.03 8.57 53.85
CA GLN A 81 -15.04 8.18 55.26
C GLN A 81 -14.46 6.78 55.35
N GLU A 82 -13.26 6.67 55.91
CA GLU A 82 -12.65 5.41 56.30
C GLU A 82 -13.60 4.70 57.29
N TYR A 83 -14.10 3.52 56.93
CA TYR A 83 -15.15 2.83 57.70
C TYR A 83 -14.56 2.20 58.95
N ASN A 84 -14.57 2.88 60.10
CA ASN A 84 -14.05 2.34 61.36
C ASN A 84 -15.15 1.68 62.23
N PRO A 85 -15.16 0.35 62.42
CA PRO A 85 -16.19 -0.36 63.20
C PRO A 85 -16.29 0.08 64.67
N TYR A 86 -15.17 0.50 65.27
CA TYR A 86 -15.14 0.98 66.66
C TYR A 86 -15.80 2.35 66.80
N GLU A 87 -15.58 3.24 65.82
CA GLU A 87 -16.24 4.56 65.78
C GLU A 87 -17.74 4.43 65.53
N VAL A 88 -18.17 3.49 64.69
CA VAL A 88 -19.60 3.23 64.42
C VAL A 88 -20.33 2.74 65.68
N LEU A 89 -19.66 1.95 66.54
CA LEU A 89 -20.22 1.48 67.81
C LEU A 89 -19.92 2.41 69.01
N HIS A 90 -19.18 3.51 68.78
CA HIS A 90 -18.69 4.44 69.81
C HIS A 90 -17.95 3.74 70.96
N LEU A 91 -17.01 2.86 70.61
CA LEU A 91 -16.17 2.11 71.55
C LEU A 91 -14.70 2.41 71.31
N ASP A 92 -13.88 2.32 72.36
CA ASP A 92 -12.44 2.44 72.22
C ASP A 92 -11.82 1.19 71.58
N PRO A 93 -10.74 1.33 70.79
CA PRO A 93 -10.01 0.19 70.22
C PRO A 93 -9.52 -0.73 71.34
N GLY A 94 -9.95 -2.00 71.33
CA GLY A 94 -9.64 -2.98 72.38
C GLY A 94 -10.79 -3.32 73.34
N ALA A 95 -11.99 -2.75 73.13
CA ALA A 95 -13.19 -3.12 73.88
C ALA A 95 -13.44 -4.64 73.91
N SER A 96 -13.91 -5.13 75.06
CA SER A 96 -14.20 -6.55 75.26
C SER A 96 -15.45 -6.98 74.48
N ILE A 97 -15.55 -8.26 74.10
CA ILE A 97 -16.69 -8.80 73.34
C ILE A 97 -18.02 -8.59 74.10
N SER A 98 -17.99 -8.58 75.44
CA SER A 98 -19.15 -8.29 76.28
C SER A 98 -19.62 -6.83 76.17
N GLU A 99 -18.69 -5.88 76.05
CA GLU A 99 -18.99 -4.45 75.84
C GLU A 99 -19.51 -4.18 74.43
N ILE A 100 -18.91 -4.80 73.42
CA ILE A 100 -19.36 -4.74 72.02
C ILE A 100 -20.80 -5.25 71.90
N LYS A 101 -21.10 -6.41 72.49
CA LYS A 101 -22.47 -6.97 72.54
C LYS A 101 -23.45 -6.08 73.28
N LYS A 102 -23.01 -5.43 74.37
CA LYS A 102 -23.86 -4.53 75.16
C LYS A 102 -24.19 -3.26 74.36
N GLN A 103 -23.21 -2.65 73.69
CA GLN A 103 -23.46 -1.45 72.89
C GLN A 103 -24.22 -1.72 71.60
N TYR A 104 -23.94 -2.83 70.93
CA TYR A 104 -24.75 -3.26 69.81
C TYR A 104 -26.22 -3.39 70.20
N ARG A 105 -26.53 -4.03 71.33
CA ARG A 105 -27.93 -4.13 71.81
C ARG A 105 -28.56 -2.76 72.08
N ALA A 106 -27.81 -1.82 72.64
CA ALA A 106 -28.30 -0.47 72.92
C ALA A 106 -28.55 0.34 71.63
N LEU A 107 -27.60 0.33 70.70
CA LEU A 107 -27.68 1.06 69.43
C LEU A 107 -28.70 0.43 68.48
N SER A 108 -28.74 -0.91 68.36
CA SER A 108 -29.70 -1.61 67.52
C SER A 108 -31.14 -1.42 67.98
N LEU A 109 -31.39 -1.26 69.29
CA LEU A 109 -32.73 -0.97 69.80
C LEU A 109 -33.15 0.49 69.53
N LYS A 110 -32.18 1.40 69.43
CA LYS A 110 -32.37 2.83 69.12
C LYS A 110 -32.58 3.08 67.63
N TYR A 111 -31.84 2.38 66.77
CA TYR A 111 -31.88 2.54 65.31
C TYR A 111 -32.70 1.46 64.59
N HIS A 112 -33.47 0.65 65.32
CA HIS A 112 -34.27 -0.41 64.69
C HIS A 112 -35.29 0.17 63.68
N PRO A 113 -35.38 -0.36 62.45
CA PRO A 113 -36.27 0.17 61.42
C PRO A 113 -37.74 0.15 61.84
N ASP A 114 -38.20 -0.92 62.50
CA ASP A 114 -39.59 -1.03 63.01
C ASP A 114 -39.95 -0.01 64.10
N LYS A 115 -38.96 0.66 64.71
CA LYS A 115 -39.17 1.70 65.73
C LYS A 115 -38.95 3.11 65.19
N GLY A 116 -38.84 3.26 63.87
CA GLY A 116 -38.61 4.55 63.19
C GLY A 116 -37.15 5.00 63.16
N GLY A 117 -36.19 4.07 63.32
CA GLY A 117 -34.76 4.34 63.21
C GLY A 117 -34.26 4.34 61.75
N ASP A 118 -33.07 4.91 61.54
CA ASP A 118 -32.41 4.96 60.23
C ASP A 118 -31.84 3.58 59.83
N GLU A 119 -32.42 2.99 58.79
CA GLU A 119 -32.07 1.66 58.26
C GLU A 119 -30.61 1.59 57.78
N VAL A 120 -30.08 2.69 57.21
CA VAL A 120 -28.69 2.73 56.74
C VAL A 120 -27.73 2.67 57.92
N MET A 121 -28.02 3.40 58.98
CA MET A 121 -27.22 3.37 60.20
C MET A 121 -27.36 2.03 60.93
N PHE A 122 -28.55 1.42 60.95
CA PHE A 122 -28.75 0.09 61.50
C PHE A 122 -27.90 -0.97 60.79
N MET A 123 -27.88 -0.96 59.44
CA MET A 123 -27.03 -1.87 58.67
C MET A 123 -25.54 -1.63 58.93
N ARG A 124 -25.10 -0.37 59.05
CA ARG A 124 -23.71 -0.03 59.42
C ARG A 124 -23.35 -0.56 60.82
N ILE A 125 -24.23 -0.40 61.79
CA ILE A 125 -24.06 -0.91 63.16
C ILE A 125 -24.01 -2.44 63.18
N ALA A 126 -24.87 -3.10 62.42
CA ALA A 126 -24.87 -4.56 62.28
C ALA A 126 -23.59 -5.09 61.63
N LYS A 127 -23.11 -4.42 60.57
CA LYS A 127 -21.84 -4.75 59.91
C LYS A 127 -20.64 -4.51 60.84
N ALA A 128 -20.64 -3.43 61.63
CA ALA A 128 -19.59 -3.14 62.61
C ALA A 128 -19.57 -4.18 63.74
N TYR A 129 -20.73 -4.62 64.22
CA TYR A 129 -20.83 -5.69 65.21
C TYR A 129 -20.34 -7.03 64.66
N ALA A 130 -20.70 -7.39 63.43
CA ALA A 130 -20.22 -8.61 62.77
C ALA A 130 -18.69 -8.60 62.61
N ALA A 131 -18.14 -7.48 62.15
CA ALA A 131 -16.70 -7.26 61.98
C ALA A 131 -15.89 -7.44 63.28
N LEU A 132 -16.43 -7.04 64.44
CA LEU A 132 -15.71 -7.07 65.72
C LEU A 132 -16.03 -8.28 66.61
N THR A 133 -17.08 -9.04 66.29
CA THR A 133 -17.51 -10.21 67.09
C THR A 133 -16.87 -11.49 66.60
N ASP A 134 -16.63 -11.60 65.30
CA ASP A 134 -15.94 -12.72 64.69
C ASP A 134 -14.41 -12.57 64.83
N GLU A 135 -13.73 -13.63 65.25
CA GLU A 135 -12.32 -13.59 65.63
C GLU A 135 -11.40 -13.47 64.40
N GLU A 136 -11.80 -14.06 63.28
CA GLU A 136 -11.12 -13.95 61.99
C GLU A 136 -11.31 -12.55 61.38
N SER A 137 -12.55 -12.07 61.33
CA SER A 137 -12.87 -10.72 60.84
C SER A 137 -12.21 -9.60 61.65
N ARG A 138 -12.12 -9.78 62.99
CA ARG A 138 -11.46 -8.83 63.88
C ARG A 138 -9.96 -8.80 63.65
N LYS A 139 -9.32 -9.96 63.49
CA LYS A 139 -7.89 -10.05 63.17
C LYS A 139 -7.58 -9.42 61.81
N ASN A 140 -8.44 -9.67 60.81
CA ASN A 140 -8.33 -9.05 59.49
C ASN A 140 -8.43 -7.52 59.57
N TRP A 141 -9.32 -6.99 60.41
CA TRP A 141 -9.40 -5.55 60.67
C TRP A 141 -8.13 -5.01 61.33
N GLU A 142 -7.59 -5.70 62.34
CA GLU A 142 -6.38 -5.29 63.06
C GLU A 142 -5.12 -5.32 62.18
N GLU A 143 -5.04 -6.26 61.23
CA GLU A 143 -3.89 -6.45 60.35
C GLU A 143 -3.97 -5.64 59.03
N PHE A 144 -5.17 -5.48 58.46
CA PHE A 144 -5.38 -4.88 57.13
C PHE A 144 -6.28 -3.63 57.13
N GLY A 145 -6.85 -3.23 58.27
CA GLY A 145 -7.78 -2.10 58.36
C GLY A 145 -9.13 -2.32 57.68
N ASN A 146 -9.53 -3.58 57.44
CA ASN A 146 -10.80 -3.96 56.83
C ASN A 146 -11.25 -5.36 57.31
N PRO A 147 -12.53 -5.62 57.65
CA PRO A 147 -12.90 -6.88 58.29
C PRO A 147 -12.98 -8.05 57.31
N ASP A 148 -13.09 -7.75 56.01
CA ASP A 148 -13.17 -8.73 54.93
C ASP A 148 -11.77 -9.23 54.46
N GLY A 149 -10.66 -8.77 55.09
CA GLY A 149 -9.29 -9.15 54.74
C GLY A 149 -8.69 -8.37 53.55
N PRO A 150 -7.56 -8.85 52.96
CA PRO A 150 -6.92 -8.19 51.82
C PRO A 150 -7.85 -8.18 50.61
N GLN A 151 -8.42 -7.02 50.28
CA GLN A 151 -9.30 -6.89 49.13
C GLN A 151 -8.50 -6.94 47.83
N ALA A 152 -8.95 -7.79 46.90
CA ALA A 152 -8.47 -7.76 45.53
C ALA A 152 -8.74 -6.38 44.93
N THR A 153 -7.73 -5.75 44.34
CA THR A 153 -7.87 -4.47 43.65
C THR A 153 -8.88 -4.62 42.51
N SER A 154 -10.09 -4.10 42.70
CA SER A 154 -11.10 -4.00 41.65
C SER A 154 -10.64 -2.96 40.61
N PHE A 155 -10.20 -3.43 39.44
CA PHE A 155 -9.89 -2.56 38.32
C PHE A 155 -11.18 -2.14 37.60
N GLY A 156 -11.73 -1.00 37.99
CA GLY A 156 -12.81 -0.36 37.23
C GLY A 156 -12.28 0.31 35.97
N ILE A 157 -12.86 0.00 34.81
CA ILE A 157 -12.61 0.73 33.56
C ILE A 157 -13.27 2.11 33.68
N ALA A 158 -12.54 3.20 33.43
CA ALA A 158 -13.03 4.57 33.58
C ALA A 158 -14.03 5.03 32.49
N LEU A 159 -14.67 4.09 31.79
CA LEU A 159 -15.66 4.35 30.74
C LEU A 159 -17.08 4.41 31.34
N PRO A 160 -17.92 5.37 30.93
CA PRO A 160 -19.32 5.40 31.31
C PRO A 160 -20.08 4.14 30.82
N ALA A 161 -20.93 3.57 31.66
CA ALA A 161 -21.69 2.35 31.36
C ALA A 161 -22.54 2.43 30.07
N TRP A 162 -23.01 3.61 29.68
CA TRP A 162 -23.83 3.81 28.47
C TRP A 162 -23.05 3.71 27.13
N ILE A 163 -21.71 3.81 27.15
CA ILE A 163 -20.86 3.62 25.97
C ILE A 163 -20.68 2.12 25.65
N VAL A 164 -20.74 1.28 26.69
CA VAL A 164 -20.54 -0.17 26.58
C VAL A 164 -21.83 -0.90 26.22
N ASP A 165 -22.96 -0.18 26.20
CA ASP A 165 -24.27 -0.74 25.90
C ASP A 165 -24.46 -0.96 24.38
N GLN A 166 -24.92 -2.15 24.00
CA GLN A 166 -24.93 -2.68 22.62
C GLN A 166 -25.74 -1.82 21.62
N LYS A 167 -26.62 -0.96 22.14
CA LYS A 167 -27.54 -0.11 21.37
C LYS A 167 -26.88 1.10 20.70
N ASN A 168 -25.67 1.49 21.11
CA ASN A 168 -24.96 2.67 20.58
C ASN A 168 -23.66 2.30 19.83
N SER A 169 -23.68 1.25 19.01
CA SER A 169 -22.49 0.74 18.31
C SER A 169 -22.07 1.60 17.10
N ILE A 170 -21.47 2.76 17.38
CA ILE A 170 -20.70 3.56 16.40
C ILE A 170 -19.56 2.72 15.81
N LEU A 171 -19.01 1.80 16.62
CA LEU A 171 -17.97 0.87 16.23
C LEU A 171 -18.42 -0.06 15.09
N GLY A 172 -19.65 -0.57 15.15
CA GLY A 172 -20.23 -1.40 14.09
C GLY A 172 -20.32 -0.65 12.76
N SER A 173 -20.81 0.60 12.76
CA SER A 173 -20.89 1.41 11.54
C SER A 173 -19.53 1.74 10.93
N TRP A 174 -18.50 1.95 11.76
CA TRP A 174 -17.12 2.13 11.31
C TRP A 174 -16.55 0.84 10.72
N TRP A 175 -16.74 -0.29 11.41
CA TRP A 175 -16.29 -1.61 10.97
C TRP A 175 -16.93 -2.03 9.64
N TYR A 176 -18.26 -1.91 9.51
CA TYR A 176 -18.97 -2.17 8.25
C TYR A 176 -18.56 -1.25 7.09
N ARG A 177 -17.95 -0.10 7.38
CA ARG A 177 -17.45 0.82 6.34
C ARG A 177 -16.00 0.53 5.97
N SER A 178 -15.17 0.07 6.92
CA SER A 178 -13.78 -0.31 6.66
C SER A 178 -13.66 -1.66 5.95
N ILE A 179 -14.50 -2.64 6.28
CA ILE A 179 -14.46 -3.99 5.65
C ILE A 179 -14.91 -4.01 4.19
N ARG A 180 -15.36 -2.88 3.61
CA ARG A 180 -15.82 -2.83 2.21
C ARG A 180 -14.67 -2.73 1.22
N TYR A 181 -13.46 -2.45 1.70
CA TYR A 181 -12.29 -2.22 0.87
C TYR A 181 -11.26 -3.33 1.07
N SER A 182 -10.56 -3.70 -0.02
CA SER A 182 -9.34 -4.51 0.02
C SER A 182 -8.21 -3.71 0.66
N GLY A 183 -7.07 -4.38 0.93
CA GLY A 183 -5.86 -3.71 1.42
C GLY A 183 -5.41 -2.54 0.52
N ASP A 184 -5.71 -2.62 -0.78
CA ASP A 184 -5.37 -1.62 -1.80
C ASP A 184 -6.44 -0.51 -1.94
N GLN A 185 -7.35 -0.36 -0.98
CA GLN A 185 -8.42 0.66 -0.96
C GLN A 185 -9.40 0.55 -2.13
N ILE A 186 -9.62 -0.66 -2.64
CA ILE A 186 -10.54 -0.97 -3.74
C ILE A 186 -11.75 -1.73 -3.19
N LEU A 187 -12.95 -1.53 -3.74
CA LEU A 187 -14.14 -2.19 -3.23
C LEU A 187 -13.99 -3.71 -3.39
N ILE A 188 -14.25 -4.48 -2.33
CA ILE A 188 -14.21 -5.95 -2.38
C ILE A 188 -15.14 -6.50 -3.47
N ARG A 189 -16.25 -5.81 -3.73
CA ARG A 189 -17.17 -6.15 -4.83
C ARG A 189 -16.50 -6.11 -6.20
N THR A 190 -15.57 -5.18 -6.41
CA THR A 190 -14.77 -5.09 -7.64
C THR A 190 -13.78 -6.24 -7.73
N THR A 191 -13.09 -6.56 -6.63
CA THR A 191 -12.24 -7.75 -6.55
C THR A 191 -13.02 -9.01 -6.91
N GLN A 192 -14.24 -9.19 -6.37
CA GLN A 192 -15.11 -10.32 -6.72
C GLN A 192 -15.49 -10.37 -8.21
N ILE A 193 -15.82 -9.21 -8.81
CA ILE A 193 -16.11 -9.09 -10.24
C ILE A 193 -14.88 -9.54 -11.06
N TYR A 194 -13.68 -9.06 -10.70
CA TYR A 194 -12.44 -9.44 -11.39
C TYR A 194 -12.16 -10.92 -11.24
N THR A 195 -12.23 -11.47 -10.03
CA THR A 195 -12.03 -12.89 -9.76
C THR A 195 -12.95 -13.75 -10.62
N TYR A 196 -14.24 -13.41 -10.68
CA TYR A 196 -15.22 -14.12 -11.52
C TYR A 196 -14.85 -14.10 -13.00
N PHE A 197 -14.55 -12.93 -13.58
CA PHE A 197 -14.30 -12.82 -15.01
C PHE A 197 -12.94 -13.36 -15.45
N VAL A 198 -11.92 -13.21 -14.60
CA VAL A 198 -10.58 -13.79 -14.80
C VAL A 198 -10.67 -15.31 -14.77
N TYR A 199 -11.40 -15.88 -13.79
CA TYR A 199 -11.65 -17.32 -13.72
C TYR A 199 -12.41 -17.84 -14.94
N LYS A 200 -13.50 -17.15 -15.31
CA LYS A 200 -14.34 -17.52 -16.47
C LYS A 200 -13.60 -17.41 -17.81
N THR A 201 -12.68 -16.46 -17.92
CA THR A 201 -12.00 -16.14 -19.19
C THR A 201 -10.48 -16.28 -19.03
N ARG A 202 -9.97 -17.51 -19.14
CA ARG A 202 -8.53 -17.81 -18.98
C ARG A 202 -7.61 -16.91 -19.81
N ASN A 203 -7.97 -16.65 -21.08
CA ASN A 203 -7.18 -15.81 -21.99
C ASN A 203 -7.98 -14.58 -22.37
N MET A 204 -7.78 -13.47 -21.64
CA MET A 204 -8.43 -12.21 -21.91
C MET A 204 -7.63 -11.40 -22.92
N ASP A 205 -8.28 -11.09 -24.05
CA ASP A 205 -7.78 -10.10 -24.98
C ASP A 205 -7.97 -8.68 -24.44
N MET A 206 -7.32 -7.70 -25.07
CA MET A 206 -7.38 -6.30 -24.64
C MET A 206 -8.81 -5.75 -24.62
N LYS A 207 -9.67 -6.19 -25.55
CA LYS A 207 -11.08 -5.75 -25.60
C LYS A 207 -11.85 -6.27 -24.39
N ARG A 208 -11.64 -7.53 -24.00
CA ARG A 208 -12.25 -8.12 -22.81
C ARG A 208 -11.74 -7.48 -21.53
N LEU A 209 -10.43 -7.22 -21.42
CA LEU A 209 -9.86 -6.55 -20.25
C LEU A 209 -10.46 -5.16 -20.03
N ILE A 210 -10.57 -4.34 -21.09
CA ILE A 210 -11.22 -3.03 -21.01
C ILE A 210 -12.68 -3.14 -20.58
N MET A 211 -13.41 -4.18 -21.04
CA MET A 211 -14.77 -4.44 -20.58
C MET A 211 -14.82 -4.77 -19.09
N VAL A 212 -13.94 -5.66 -18.61
CA VAL A 212 -13.91 -6.08 -17.21
C VAL A 212 -13.51 -4.91 -16.30
N LEU A 213 -12.50 -4.13 -16.67
CA LEU A 213 -12.10 -2.91 -15.97
C LEU A 213 -13.26 -1.92 -15.84
N ALA A 214 -14.01 -1.71 -16.92
CA ALA A 214 -15.16 -0.81 -16.91
C ALA A 214 -16.33 -1.32 -16.04
N GLY A 215 -16.38 -2.62 -15.74
CA GLY A 215 -17.36 -3.24 -14.85
C GLY A 215 -17.14 -2.97 -13.37
N ALA A 216 -16.02 -2.33 -12.98
CA ALA A 216 -15.66 -2.03 -11.60
C ALA A 216 -16.77 -1.27 -10.85
N SER A 217 -17.03 -1.65 -9.60
CA SER A 217 -18.08 -1.04 -8.77
C SER A 217 -17.75 0.39 -8.36
N GLU A 218 -16.49 0.83 -8.48
CA GLU A 218 -16.04 2.20 -8.28
C GLU A 218 -16.68 3.16 -9.27
N PHE A 219 -17.09 2.67 -10.44
CA PHE A 219 -17.80 3.44 -11.47
C PHE A 219 -19.31 3.36 -11.34
N ASP A 220 -19.83 2.56 -10.40
CA ASP A 220 -21.26 2.41 -10.18
C ASP A 220 -21.76 3.44 -9.15
N PRO A 221 -22.65 4.38 -9.52
CA PRO A 221 -23.24 5.35 -8.61
C PRO A 221 -23.96 4.74 -7.39
N GLN A 222 -24.37 3.47 -7.47
CA GLN A 222 -25.01 2.77 -6.35
C GLN A 222 -24.03 2.48 -5.22
N TYR A 223 -22.78 2.17 -5.56
CA TYR A 223 -21.74 1.78 -4.59
C TYR A 223 -20.76 2.91 -4.31
N ASN A 224 -20.58 3.84 -5.26
CA ASN A 224 -19.69 4.97 -5.12
C ASN A 224 -20.41 6.29 -5.47
N LYS A 225 -20.55 7.16 -4.46
CA LYS A 225 -21.23 8.46 -4.62
C LYS A 225 -20.48 9.45 -5.53
N ASP A 226 -19.19 9.24 -5.73
CA ASP A 226 -18.38 10.08 -6.63
C ASP A 226 -18.67 9.74 -8.11
N ALA A 227 -19.22 8.56 -8.39
CA ALA A 227 -19.61 8.18 -9.74
C ALA A 227 -20.93 8.86 -10.14
N THR A 228 -20.91 9.56 -11.27
CA THR A 228 -22.07 10.36 -11.71
C THR A 228 -22.82 9.69 -12.86
N SER A 229 -24.16 9.67 -12.77
CA SER A 229 -25.06 9.25 -13.84
C SER A 229 -26.07 10.35 -14.14
N ARG A 230 -26.23 10.71 -15.42
CA ARG A 230 -27.03 11.85 -15.86
C ARG A 230 -27.98 11.40 -16.99
N PRO A 231 -29.19 11.96 -17.10
CA PRO A 231 -30.08 11.65 -18.22
C PRO A 231 -29.47 11.96 -19.61
N ALA A 232 -28.58 12.96 -19.67
CA ALA A 232 -27.85 13.32 -20.90
C ALA A 232 -26.93 12.20 -21.42
N ASP A 233 -26.49 11.29 -20.54
CA ASP A 233 -25.61 10.17 -20.89
C ASP A 233 -26.31 9.24 -21.91
N ASN A 234 -27.64 9.13 -21.83
CA ASN A 234 -28.45 8.32 -22.76
C ASN A 234 -28.43 8.85 -24.21
N ILE A 235 -27.94 10.07 -24.43
CA ILE A 235 -27.84 10.69 -25.75
C ILE A 235 -26.38 10.73 -26.20
N GLN A 236 -25.49 11.19 -25.32
CA GLN A 236 -24.08 11.41 -25.65
C GLN A 236 -23.28 10.10 -25.77
N ILE A 237 -23.52 9.11 -24.91
CA ILE A 237 -22.80 7.83 -24.96
C ILE A 237 -23.10 7.06 -26.26
N PRO A 238 -24.37 6.92 -26.72
CA PRO A 238 -24.66 6.33 -28.03
C PRO A 238 -24.06 7.08 -29.22
N GLN A 239 -23.89 8.41 -29.14
CA GLN A 239 -23.17 9.17 -30.18
C GLN A 239 -21.70 8.76 -30.24
N LEU A 240 -21.01 8.75 -29.10
CA LEU A 240 -19.60 8.31 -29.02
C LEU A 240 -19.41 6.85 -29.45
N ILE A 241 -20.36 5.96 -29.12
CA ILE A 241 -20.32 4.56 -29.58
C ILE A 241 -20.32 4.48 -31.11
N ARG A 242 -21.13 5.31 -31.79
CA ARG A 242 -21.18 5.35 -33.26
C ARG A 242 -19.89 5.87 -33.86
N GLU A 243 -19.26 6.86 -33.23
CA GLU A 243 -18.00 7.45 -33.70
C GLU A 243 -16.79 6.52 -33.52
N ILE A 244 -16.68 5.87 -32.35
CA ILE A 244 -15.59 4.91 -32.07
C ILE A 244 -15.71 3.67 -32.96
N GLY A 245 -16.94 3.18 -33.14
CA GLY A 245 -17.22 1.91 -33.80
C GLY A 245 -16.69 0.70 -33.03
N GLY A 246 -17.02 -0.52 -33.49
CA GLY A 246 -16.38 -1.75 -32.99
C GLY A 246 -16.71 -2.16 -31.54
N ILE A 247 -17.66 -1.51 -30.87
CA ILE A 247 -18.16 -1.91 -29.55
C ILE A 247 -19.26 -2.95 -29.72
N ASN A 248 -19.02 -4.17 -29.23
CA ASN A 248 -20.04 -5.22 -29.25
C ASN A 248 -21.03 -5.03 -28.09
N LEU A 249 -22.24 -4.58 -28.42
CA LEU A 249 -23.36 -4.39 -27.49
C LEU A 249 -24.26 -5.63 -27.35
N LYS A 250 -24.05 -6.69 -28.15
CA LYS A 250 -24.98 -7.83 -28.24
C LYS A 250 -24.82 -8.86 -27.12
N LYS A 251 -23.69 -8.85 -26.40
CA LYS A 251 -23.43 -9.80 -25.31
C LYS A 251 -23.98 -9.23 -24.01
N ASN A 252 -25.12 -9.74 -23.54
CA ASN A 252 -25.67 -9.40 -22.23
C ASN A 252 -24.95 -10.18 -21.13
N GLU A 253 -24.07 -9.52 -20.40
CA GLU A 253 -23.30 -10.13 -19.32
C GLU A 253 -23.14 -9.10 -18.19
N PRO A 254 -24.06 -9.08 -17.20
CA PRO A 254 -23.95 -8.14 -16.10
C PRO A 254 -22.70 -8.43 -15.25
N PRO A 255 -22.07 -7.41 -14.65
CA PRO A 255 -22.40 -5.98 -14.74
C PRO A 255 -21.81 -5.28 -15.99
N LEU A 256 -21.11 -6.00 -16.89
CA LEU A 256 -20.36 -5.41 -18.00
C LEU A 256 -21.25 -4.64 -19.00
N THR A 257 -22.55 -4.98 -19.05
CA THR A 257 -23.56 -4.32 -19.88
C THR A 257 -24.39 -3.25 -19.16
N CYS A 258 -24.20 -3.05 -17.86
CA CYS A 258 -24.91 -2.01 -17.12
C CYS A 258 -24.56 -0.61 -17.67
N PRO A 259 -25.48 0.37 -17.61
CA PRO A 259 -25.26 1.70 -18.18
C PRO A 259 -23.98 2.40 -17.68
N TYR A 260 -23.66 2.27 -16.38
CA TYR A 260 -22.44 2.85 -15.80
C TYR A 260 -21.18 2.21 -16.40
N SER A 261 -21.16 0.88 -16.54
CA SER A 261 -20.04 0.13 -17.10
C SER A 261 -19.86 0.45 -18.58
N LEU A 262 -20.96 0.55 -19.33
CA LEU A 262 -20.91 0.94 -20.73
C LEU A 262 -20.37 2.38 -20.90
N LYS A 263 -20.82 3.32 -20.06
CA LYS A 263 -20.29 4.68 -20.00
C LYS A 263 -18.78 4.67 -19.73
N ALA A 264 -18.34 3.96 -18.69
CA ALA A 264 -16.92 3.87 -18.34
C ALA A 264 -16.08 3.29 -19.47
N ARG A 265 -16.57 2.21 -20.10
CA ARG A 265 -15.93 1.57 -21.25
C ARG A 265 -15.75 2.53 -22.43
N VAL A 266 -16.80 3.28 -22.78
CA VAL A 266 -16.77 4.23 -23.90
C VAL A 266 -15.81 5.37 -23.60
N LEU A 267 -15.81 5.91 -22.38
CA LEU A 267 -14.89 6.98 -21.98
C LEU A 267 -13.43 6.52 -21.93
N LEU A 268 -13.16 5.26 -21.54
CA LEU A 268 -11.83 4.66 -21.66
C LEU A 268 -11.41 4.50 -23.13
N LEU A 269 -12.29 3.97 -23.98
CA LEU A 269 -11.97 3.76 -25.40
C LEU A 269 -11.74 5.07 -26.16
N THR A 270 -12.52 6.13 -25.88
CA THR A 270 -12.29 7.47 -26.45
C THR A 270 -10.95 8.05 -26.00
N HIS A 271 -10.55 7.86 -24.74
CA HIS A 271 -9.24 8.26 -24.23
C HIS A 271 -8.11 7.54 -24.97
N LEU A 272 -8.19 6.22 -25.08
CA LEU A 272 -7.19 5.42 -25.80
C LEU A 272 -7.10 5.78 -27.29
N ALA A 273 -8.22 6.20 -27.89
CA ALA A 273 -8.29 6.67 -29.27
C ALA A 273 -7.94 8.16 -29.43
N ARG A 274 -7.64 8.89 -28.34
CA ARG A 274 -7.39 10.34 -28.31
C ARG A 274 -8.50 11.18 -28.96
N MET A 275 -9.74 10.72 -28.84
CA MET A 275 -10.92 11.43 -29.34
C MET A 275 -11.34 12.53 -28.35
N LYS A 276 -11.80 13.67 -28.88
CA LYS A 276 -12.35 14.74 -28.05
C LYS A 276 -13.73 14.33 -27.52
N VAL A 277 -13.90 14.44 -26.21
CA VAL A 277 -15.16 14.13 -25.51
C VAL A 277 -15.91 15.44 -25.20
N PRO A 278 -17.27 15.45 -25.18
CA PRO A 278 -18.05 16.62 -24.75
C PRO A 278 -17.67 17.10 -23.35
N GLU A 279 -17.72 18.41 -23.11
CA GLU A 279 -17.33 19.03 -21.82
C GLU A 279 -18.07 18.43 -20.62
N VAL A 280 -19.35 18.07 -20.80
CA VAL A 280 -20.18 17.44 -19.75
C VAL A 280 -19.59 16.12 -19.25
N LEU A 281 -18.93 15.35 -20.12
CA LEU A 281 -18.36 14.03 -19.84
C LEU A 281 -16.86 14.08 -19.54
N GLU A 282 -16.21 15.25 -19.63
CA GLU A 282 -14.77 15.39 -19.42
C GLU A 282 -14.39 15.09 -17.96
N GLU A 283 -15.17 15.57 -17.00
CA GLU A 283 -14.99 15.27 -15.57
C GLU A 283 -15.16 13.77 -15.28
N ASP A 284 -16.16 13.14 -15.90
CA ASP A 284 -16.41 11.71 -15.73
C ASP A 284 -15.26 10.87 -16.30
N GLN A 285 -14.74 11.25 -17.48
CA GLN A 285 -13.58 10.61 -18.08
C GLN A 285 -12.34 10.75 -17.19
N GLN A 286 -12.09 11.94 -16.64
CA GLN A 286 -10.97 12.16 -15.72
C GLN A 286 -11.10 11.33 -14.44
N PHE A 287 -12.31 11.24 -13.87
CA PHE A 287 -12.57 10.41 -12.71
C PHE A 287 -12.25 8.92 -12.97
N ILE A 288 -12.72 8.39 -14.11
CA ILE A 288 -12.45 7.01 -14.52
C ILE A 288 -10.95 6.75 -14.71
N LEU A 289 -10.26 7.65 -15.41
CA LEU A 289 -8.83 7.54 -15.66
C LEU A 289 -8.02 7.63 -14.37
N LYS A 290 -8.43 8.45 -13.41
CA LYS A 290 -7.78 8.57 -12.10
C LYS A 290 -7.86 7.28 -11.29
N LYS A 291 -8.97 6.55 -11.38
CA LYS A 291 -9.17 5.28 -10.64
C LYS A 291 -8.57 4.06 -11.35
N SER A 292 -8.42 4.12 -12.66
CA SER A 292 -8.02 2.97 -13.49
C SER A 292 -6.67 2.33 -13.11
N PRO A 293 -5.59 3.06 -12.77
CA PRO A 293 -4.31 2.45 -12.38
C PRO A 293 -4.43 1.53 -11.17
N ALA A 294 -5.10 1.99 -10.09
CA ALA A 294 -5.32 1.18 -8.90
C ALA A 294 -6.18 -0.06 -9.22
N LEU A 295 -7.24 0.13 -10.00
CA LEU A 295 -8.13 -0.96 -10.43
C LEU A 295 -7.41 -2.01 -11.29
N LEU A 296 -6.49 -1.59 -12.16
CA LEU A 296 -5.67 -2.49 -12.95
C LEU A 296 -4.65 -3.23 -12.08
N GLN A 297 -4.06 -2.56 -11.08
CA GLN A 297 -3.19 -3.22 -10.11
C GLN A 297 -3.92 -4.32 -9.34
N GLU A 298 -5.16 -4.07 -8.89
CA GLU A 298 -5.98 -5.11 -8.25
C GLU A 298 -6.28 -6.27 -9.20
N MET A 299 -6.59 -5.99 -10.47
CA MET A 299 -6.82 -7.04 -11.46
C MET A 299 -5.56 -7.89 -11.69
N ILE A 300 -4.38 -7.26 -11.71
CA ILE A 300 -3.08 -7.95 -11.77
C ILE A 300 -2.90 -8.85 -10.54
N ASN A 301 -3.15 -8.32 -9.34
CA ASN A 301 -3.07 -9.06 -8.07
C ASN A 301 -3.99 -10.29 -8.10
N VAL A 302 -5.25 -10.13 -8.53
CA VAL A 302 -6.22 -11.23 -8.70
C VAL A 302 -5.73 -12.28 -9.69
N ILE A 303 -5.22 -11.87 -10.86
CA ILE A 303 -4.69 -12.80 -11.87
C ILE A 303 -3.52 -13.60 -11.27
N CYS A 304 -2.58 -12.94 -10.60
CA CYS A 304 -1.42 -13.59 -9.99
C CYS A 304 -1.81 -14.58 -8.88
N GLN A 305 -2.73 -14.19 -7.98
CA GLN A 305 -3.24 -15.07 -6.93
C GLN A 305 -3.89 -16.31 -7.51
N LEU A 306 -4.72 -16.18 -8.55
CA LEU A 306 -5.34 -17.33 -9.21
C LEU A 306 -4.31 -18.22 -9.91
N ILE A 307 -3.26 -17.66 -10.53
CA ILE A 307 -2.19 -18.47 -11.14
C ILE A 307 -1.45 -19.29 -10.06
N ILE A 308 -1.15 -18.69 -8.91
CA ILE A 308 -0.42 -19.37 -7.82
C ILE A 308 -1.30 -20.42 -7.15
N MET A 309 -2.58 -20.11 -6.90
CA MET A 309 -3.54 -21.07 -6.36
C MET A 309 -3.74 -22.28 -7.28
N ALA A 310 -3.65 -22.09 -8.60
CA ALA A 310 -3.66 -23.21 -9.54
C ALA A 310 -2.48 -24.17 -9.38
N ARG A 311 -1.33 -23.66 -8.93
CA ARG A 311 -0.09 -24.43 -8.79
C ARG A 311 -0.08 -25.25 -7.51
N SER A 312 -0.69 -24.74 -6.44
CA SER A 312 -0.74 -25.44 -5.16
C SER A 312 -1.80 -26.54 -5.12
N ARG A 313 -2.79 -26.50 -6.01
CA ARG A 313 -3.83 -27.55 -6.09
C ARG A 313 -3.35 -28.68 -7.01
N GLU A 314 -3.38 -29.91 -6.49
CA GLU A 314 -3.13 -31.12 -7.27
C GLU A 314 -4.31 -31.49 -8.20
N GLU A 315 -5.49 -30.92 -7.92
CA GLU A 315 -6.72 -31.19 -8.67
C GLU A 315 -6.70 -30.57 -10.08
N ARG A 316 -6.90 -31.42 -11.09
CA ARG A 316 -6.80 -31.09 -12.53
C ARG A 316 -7.88 -30.14 -13.07
N GLU A 317 -8.88 -29.78 -12.28
CA GLU A 317 -10.04 -29.03 -12.78
C GLU A 317 -9.81 -27.50 -12.79
N PHE A 318 -9.00 -26.97 -11.88
CA PHE A 318 -8.73 -25.55 -11.82
C PHE A 318 -7.69 -25.13 -12.89
N ARG A 319 -8.16 -24.42 -13.92
CA ARG A 319 -7.29 -23.94 -15.01
C ARG A 319 -6.84 -22.51 -14.74
N ALA A 320 -5.55 -22.34 -14.50
CA ALA A 320 -4.93 -21.03 -14.29
C ALA A 320 -5.22 -20.03 -15.45
N PRO A 321 -5.38 -18.73 -15.15
CA PRO A 321 -5.30 -17.67 -16.15
C PRO A 321 -4.00 -17.74 -16.95
N SER A 322 -4.04 -17.29 -18.21
CA SER A 322 -2.83 -17.26 -19.05
C SER A 322 -1.88 -16.13 -18.63
N LEU A 323 -0.56 -16.37 -18.76
CA LEU A 323 0.45 -15.31 -18.66
C LEU A 323 0.12 -14.14 -19.61
N GLY A 324 -0.39 -14.43 -20.81
CA GLY A 324 -0.81 -13.39 -21.76
C GLY A 324 -1.90 -12.46 -21.21
N SER A 325 -2.81 -12.94 -20.35
CA SER A 325 -3.82 -12.09 -19.71
C SER A 325 -3.20 -11.13 -18.70
N LEU A 326 -2.23 -11.62 -17.91
CA LEU A 326 -1.46 -10.82 -16.97
C LEU A 326 -0.70 -9.71 -17.70
N GLU A 327 0.04 -10.06 -18.75
CA GLU A 327 0.82 -9.11 -19.55
C GLU A 327 -0.06 -8.10 -20.29
N ASN A 328 -1.21 -8.53 -20.81
CA ASN A 328 -2.18 -7.61 -21.40
C ASN A 328 -2.75 -6.63 -20.37
N CYS A 329 -2.93 -7.05 -19.11
CA CYS A 329 -3.40 -6.18 -18.04
C CYS A 329 -2.33 -5.13 -17.66
N MET A 330 -1.07 -5.54 -17.50
CA MET A 330 0.07 -4.62 -17.31
C MET A 330 0.19 -3.63 -18.48
N LYS A 331 0.04 -4.11 -19.73
CA LYS A 331 0.05 -3.25 -20.91
C LYS A 331 -1.14 -2.28 -20.94
N LEU A 332 -2.31 -2.69 -20.47
CA LEU A 332 -3.48 -1.81 -20.37
C LEU A 332 -3.24 -0.67 -19.37
N SER A 333 -2.43 -0.88 -18.33
CA SER A 333 -1.99 0.20 -17.43
C SER A 333 -1.21 1.26 -18.21
N GLN A 334 -0.15 0.85 -18.92
CA GLN A 334 0.65 1.75 -19.75
C GLN A 334 -0.22 2.51 -20.77
N MET A 335 -1.13 1.79 -21.44
CA MET A 335 -2.07 2.36 -22.41
C MET A 335 -2.98 3.42 -21.79
N THR A 336 -3.49 3.18 -20.59
CA THR A 336 -4.39 4.10 -19.89
C THR A 336 -3.65 5.34 -19.42
N VAL A 337 -2.43 5.19 -18.89
CA VAL A 337 -1.57 6.31 -18.47
C VAL A 337 -1.18 7.18 -19.66
N GLN A 338 -0.76 6.57 -20.78
CA GLN A 338 -0.26 7.29 -21.96
C GLN A 338 -1.36 7.73 -22.95
N GLY A 339 -2.59 7.21 -22.79
CA GLY A 339 -3.69 7.44 -23.73
C GLY A 339 -3.36 6.93 -25.13
N LEU A 340 -2.98 5.66 -25.24
CA LEU A 340 -2.57 5.02 -26.49
C LEU A 340 -3.19 3.63 -26.66
N GLN A 341 -3.51 3.27 -27.90
CA GLN A 341 -3.96 1.92 -28.23
C GLN A 341 -2.78 0.95 -28.35
N GLN A 342 -3.03 -0.34 -28.09
CA GLN A 342 -2.01 -1.39 -27.99
C GLN A 342 -1.04 -1.55 -29.19
N PHE A 343 -1.47 -1.14 -30.39
CA PHE A 343 -0.77 -1.33 -31.67
C PHE A 343 -0.15 -0.03 -32.20
N LYS A 344 -0.31 1.07 -31.47
CA LYS A 344 0.23 2.38 -31.85
C LYS A 344 1.72 2.44 -31.47
N SER A 345 2.48 3.27 -32.18
CA SER A 345 3.92 3.43 -31.92
C SER A 345 4.17 4.09 -30.56
N PRO A 346 5.17 3.61 -29.77
CA PRO A 346 5.59 4.28 -28.54
C PRO A 346 6.00 5.74 -28.74
N LEU A 347 6.43 6.14 -29.94
CA LEU A 347 6.83 7.53 -30.23
C LEU A 347 5.66 8.53 -30.08
N LEU A 348 4.41 8.08 -30.16
CA LEU A 348 3.23 8.92 -29.95
C LEU A 348 3.04 9.34 -28.48
N GLN A 349 3.86 8.84 -27.56
CA GLN A 349 3.92 9.33 -26.18
C GLN A 349 4.57 10.72 -26.10
N LEU A 350 5.39 11.08 -27.09
CA LEU A 350 6.04 12.39 -27.13
C LEU A 350 5.04 13.48 -27.55
N PRO A 351 5.15 14.70 -27.01
CA PRO A 351 4.28 15.79 -27.38
C PRO A 351 4.47 16.17 -28.86
N HIS A 352 3.45 16.74 -29.49
CA HIS A 352 3.48 17.21 -30.88
C HIS A 352 3.77 16.15 -31.96
N ILE A 353 3.96 14.88 -31.58
CA ILE A 353 4.07 13.77 -32.54
C ILE A 353 2.68 13.19 -32.79
N GLU A 354 2.17 13.45 -33.99
CA GLU A 354 0.88 12.96 -34.47
C GLU A 354 1.06 11.83 -35.49
N GLU A 355 0.00 11.06 -35.74
CA GLU A 355 0.04 9.91 -36.65
C GLU A 355 0.43 10.27 -38.09
N ASP A 356 0.07 11.47 -38.54
CA ASP A 356 0.37 11.98 -39.88
C ASP A 356 1.88 12.20 -40.09
N ASN A 357 2.55 12.69 -39.05
CA ASN A 357 3.99 12.97 -39.09
C ASN A 357 4.83 11.75 -38.68
N LEU A 358 4.28 10.85 -37.86
CA LEU A 358 4.95 9.64 -37.37
C LEU A 358 5.47 8.77 -38.52
N ARG A 359 4.73 8.65 -39.62
CA ARG A 359 5.17 7.84 -40.78
C ARG A 359 6.48 8.34 -41.37
N ARG A 360 6.76 9.65 -41.29
CA ARG A 360 8.01 10.26 -41.77
C ARG A 360 9.18 9.90 -40.88
N VAL A 361 8.92 9.79 -39.57
CA VAL A 361 9.91 9.42 -38.55
C VAL A 361 10.20 7.92 -38.58
N SER A 362 9.17 7.07 -38.57
CA SER A 362 9.32 5.62 -38.43
C SER A 362 9.83 4.93 -39.70
N ASN A 363 9.43 5.44 -40.88
CA ASN A 363 9.78 4.85 -42.17
C ASN A 363 10.90 5.62 -42.88
N HIS A 364 11.70 6.37 -42.12
CA HIS A 364 12.82 7.11 -42.68
C HIS A 364 13.82 6.14 -43.32
N LYS A 365 14.25 6.42 -44.57
CA LYS A 365 15.09 5.50 -45.34
C LYS A 365 16.43 5.20 -44.66
N LYS A 366 17.00 6.21 -43.99
CA LYS A 366 18.30 6.11 -43.31
C LYS A 366 18.21 5.59 -41.88
N TYR A 367 17.11 5.90 -41.17
CA TYR A 367 16.99 5.65 -39.73
C TYR A 367 15.73 4.83 -39.46
N LYS A 368 15.91 3.62 -38.92
CA LYS A 368 14.78 2.72 -38.61
C LYS A 368 14.31 2.93 -37.16
N ILE A 369 13.73 4.09 -36.87
CA ILE A 369 13.32 4.47 -35.51
C ILE A 369 12.00 3.78 -35.17
N LYS A 370 12.02 2.87 -34.20
CA LYS A 370 10.83 2.15 -33.70
C LYS A 370 10.54 2.43 -32.23
N SER A 371 11.60 2.66 -31.44
CA SER A 371 11.52 2.92 -30.01
C SER A 371 11.95 4.36 -29.67
N ILE A 372 11.64 4.79 -28.44
CA ILE A 372 12.10 6.07 -27.91
C ILE A 372 13.63 6.05 -27.72
N GLN A 373 14.19 4.89 -27.34
CA GLN A 373 15.64 4.70 -27.19
C GLN A 373 16.36 4.85 -28.54
N ASP A 374 15.76 4.38 -29.64
CA ASP A 374 16.30 4.57 -30.99
C ASP A 374 16.38 6.05 -31.36
N LEU A 375 15.41 6.86 -30.91
CA LEU A 375 15.40 8.31 -31.16
C LEU A 375 16.48 9.02 -30.33
N VAL A 376 16.68 8.58 -29.08
CA VAL A 376 17.71 9.12 -28.18
C VAL A 376 19.12 8.84 -28.69
N SER A 377 19.36 7.66 -29.25
CA SER A 377 20.69 7.29 -29.76
C SER A 377 21.12 8.06 -31.02
N LEU A 378 20.20 8.79 -31.67
CA LEU A 378 20.54 9.67 -32.80
C LEU A 378 21.31 10.91 -32.33
N LYS A 379 22.29 11.31 -33.14
CA LYS A 379 23.00 12.59 -33.01
C LYS A 379 22.01 13.76 -33.04
N GLY A 380 22.31 14.84 -32.30
CA GLY A 380 21.43 16.00 -32.19
C GLY A 380 21.03 16.60 -33.55
N SER A 381 21.99 16.73 -34.48
CA SER A 381 21.75 17.20 -35.85
C SER A 381 20.80 16.29 -36.62
N ASP A 382 21.01 14.97 -36.55
CA ASP A 382 20.19 13.97 -37.24
C ASP A 382 18.78 13.91 -36.65
N ARG A 383 18.67 14.03 -35.32
CA ARG A 383 17.39 14.10 -34.62
C ARG A 383 16.62 15.35 -35.01
N ARG A 384 17.31 16.50 -35.13
CA ARG A 384 16.69 17.75 -35.60
C ARG A 384 16.25 17.67 -37.05
N ASN A 385 17.06 17.07 -37.92
CA ASN A 385 16.71 16.84 -39.32
C ASN A 385 15.49 15.91 -39.46
N LEU A 386 15.44 14.85 -38.64
CA LEU A 386 14.30 13.92 -38.60
C LEU A 386 13.01 14.61 -38.15
N LEU A 387 13.13 15.52 -37.18
CA LEU A 387 12.02 16.29 -36.60
C LEU A 387 11.90 17.71 -37.17
N HIS A 388 12.39 17.97 -38.39
CA HIS A 388 12.41 19.30 -39.00
C HIS A 388 11.02 19.92 -39.22
N PHE A 389 9.96 19.10 -39.18
CA PHE A 389 8.58 19.57 -39.31
C PHE A 389 8.07 20.27 -38.03
N LEU A 390 8.81 20.17 -36.92
CA LEU A 390 8.51 20.88 -35.68
C LEU A 390 9.17 22.26 -35.69
N GLU A 391 8.41 23.26 -35.26
CA GLU A 391 8.95 24.58 -34.90
C GLU A 391 9.91 24.47 -33.71
N ASP A 392 10.82 25.43 -33.56
CA ASP A 392 11.85 25.43 -32.50
C ASP A 392 11.28 25.17 -31.11
N LYS A 393 10.25 25.92 -30.71
CA LYS A 393 9.61 25.77 -29.40
C LYS A 393 9.02 24.37 -29.19
N LYS A 394 8.37 23.82 -30.22
CA LYS A 394 7.78 22.47 -30.14
C LYS A 394 8.86 21.41 -30.08
N TYR A 395 9.93 21.57 -30.85
CA TYR A 395 11.09 20.69 -30.80
C TYR A 395 11.73 20.69 -29.41
N ASP A 396 11.94 21.86 -28.81
CA ASP A 396 12.51 21.99 -27.47
C ASP A 396 11.61 21.32 -26.42
N GLU A 397 10.29 21.46 -26.53
CA GLU A 397 9.32 20.73 -25.68
C GLU A 397 9.43 19.20 -25.88
N VAL A 398 9.57 18.71 -27.12
CA VAL A 398 9.81 17.28 -27.38
C VAL A 398 11.11 16.81 -26.74
N MET A 399 12.19 17.58 -26.86
CA MET A 399 13.50 17.20 -26.34
C MET A 399 13.55 17.25 -24.81
N ALA A 400 12.85 18.20 -24.19
CA ALA A 400 12.71 18.28 -22.74
C ALA A 400 11.97 17.05 -22.20
N VAL A 401 10.85 16.67 -22.82
CA VAL A 401 10.12 15.45 -22.44
C VAL A 401 10.95 14.21 -22.74
N LEU A 402 11.59 14.12 -23.92
CA LEU A 402 12.45 13.00 -24.27
C LEU A 402 13.59 12.81 -23.25
N GLY A 403 14.19 13.91 -22.79
CA GLY A 403 15.23 13.89 -21.77
C GLY A 403 14.74 13.44 -20.39
N SER A 404 13.46 13.67 -20.06
CA SER A 404 12.87 13.25 -18.78
C SER A 404 12.42 11.78 -18.76
N PHE A 405 12.41 11.06 -19.88
CA PHE A 405 12.07 9.64 -19.90
C PHE A 405 13.09 8.82 -19.08
N PRO A 406 12.64 7.76 -18.40
CA PRO A 406 13.54 6.90 -17.63
C PRO A 406 14.34 5.99 -18.56
N TYR A 407 15.63 5.91 -18.31
CA TYR A 407 16.53 4.90 -18.85
C TYR A 407 16.93 3.97 -17.70
N VAL A 408 16.24 2.84 -17.60
CA VAL A 408 16.53 1.82 -16.58
C VAL A 408 17.36 0.73 -17.23
N THR A 409 18.35 0.19 -16.52
CA THR A 409 19.06 -1.03 -16.91
C THR A 409 18.88 -2.07 -15.81
N MET A 410 18.65 -3.32 -16.22
CA MET A 410 18.38 -4.44 -15.31
C MET A 410 19.50 -5.45 -15.40
N ASP A 411 20.24 -5.72 -14.33
CA ASP A 411 21.20 -6.82 -14.28
C ASP A 411 20.73 -7.94 -13.36
N ILE A 412 20.98 -9.18 -13.76
CA ILE A 412 20.45 -10.37 -13.09
C ILE A 412 21.59 -11.30 -12.68
N LYS A 413 21.54 -11.80 -11.46
CA LYS A 413 22.47 -12.80 -10.93
C LYS A 413 21.69 -13.87 -10.16
N PRO A 414 21.61 -15.12 -10.65
CA PRO A 414 21.06 -16.22 -9.86
C PRO A 414 22.05 -16.66 -8.78
N GLN A 415 21.57 -16.87 -7.56
CA GLN A 415 22.34 -17.41 -6.45
C GLN A 415 21.45 -18.21 -5.48
N VAL A 416 22.05 -19.16 -4.76
CA VAL A 416 21.46 -19.82 -3.58
C VAL A 416 22.11 -19.19 -2.35
N LEU A 417 21.33 -18.52 -1.50
CA LEU A 417 21.88 -17.81 -0.34
C LEU A 417 22.19 -18.75 0.85
N ASP A 418 21.59 -19.94 0.87
CA ASP A 418 21.56 -20.83 2.04
C ASP A 418 22.55 -22.02 1.96
N ASP A 419 23.33 -22.14 0.87
CA ASP A 419 24.30 -23.23 0.66
C ASP A 419 25.75 -22.72 0.63
N GLU A 420 26.70 -23.52 1.14
CA GLU A 420 28.16 -23.24 1.09
C GLU A 420 28.65 -22.95 -0.35
N ASP A 421 27.99 -23.57 -1.33
CA ASP A 421 28.21 -23.37 -2.77
C ASP A 421 27.08 -22.52 -3.37
N SER A 422 27.12 -21.20 -3.19
CA SER A 422 26.07 -20.26 -3.70
C SER A 422 25.72 -20.36 -5.19
N ASN A 423 26.57 -20.98 -6.01
CA ASN A 423 26.35 -21.19 -7.44
C ASN A 423 25.74 -22.57 -7.80
N ASN A 424 25.65 -23.50 -6.84
CA ASN A 424 25.17 -24.85 -7.09
C ASN A 424 23.69 -24.98 -6.70
N ILE A 425 22.81 -25.07 -7.69
CA ILE A 425 21.36 -25.10 -7.46
C ILE A 425 20.89 -26.54 -7.44
N THR A 426 20.42 -27.01 -6.27
CA THR A 426 19.94 -28.39 -6.09
C THR A 426 18.41 -28.48 -6.19
N VAL A 427 17.90 -29.67 -6.50
CA VAL A 427 16.44 -29.94 -6.50
C VAL A 427 15.83 -29.57 -5.15
N GLY A 428 14.75 -28.77 -5.17
CA GLY A 428 14.04 -28.36 -3.97
C GLY A 428 14.63 -27.16 -3.22
N SER A 429 15.82 -26.67 -3.59
CA SER A 429 16.42 -25.46 -3.01
C SER A 429 15.60 -24.20 -3.33
N LEU A 430 15.71 -23.17 -2.48
CA LEU A 430 15.10 -21.87 -2.74
C LEU A 430 16.04 -21.01 -3.60
N VAL A 431 15.73 -20.88 -4.88
CA VAL A 431 16.52 -20.06 -5.81
C VAL A 431 16.23 -18.59 -5.55
N THR A 432 17.28 -17.79 -5.36
CA THR A 432 17.19 -16.33 -5.25
C THR A 432 17.83 -15.68 -6.47
N VAL A 433 17.04 -14.96 -7.25
CA VAL A 433 17.56 -14.15 -8.36
C VAL A 433 17.70 -12.71 -7.87
N LEU A 434 18.94 -12.27 -7.69
CA LEU A 434 19.25 -10.88 -7.37
C LEU A 434 19.15 -10.06 -8.66
N VAL A 435 18.26 -9.07 -8.64
CA VAL A 435 18.07 -8.14 -9.75
C VAL A 435 18.51 -6.75 -9.31
N THR A 436 19.54 -6.23 -9.97
CA THR A 436 20.01 -4.86 -9.77
C THR A 436 19.41 -3.97 -10.84
N LEU A 437 18.60 -3.00 -10.43
CA LEU A 437 18.06 -1.97 -11.30
C LEU A 437 18.85 -0.69 -11.10
N THR A 438 19.32 -0.09 -12.19
CA THR A 438 19.91 1.26 -12.18
C THR A 438 19.09 2.17 -13.09
N ARG A 439 18.67 3.31 -12.55
CA ARG A 439 17.81 4.29 -13.20
C ARG A 439 18.61 5.56 -13.48
N GLN A 440 18.51 6.03 -14.71
CA GLN A 440 19.02 7.31 -15.17
C GLN A 440 17.95 8.02 -15.99
N THR A 441 18.13 9.32 -16.25
CA THR A 441 17.29 10.04 -17.21
C THR A 441 17.89 9.90 -18.62
N MET A 442 17.05 9.86 -19.64
CA MET A 442 17.53 9.81 -21.03
C MET A 442 18.35 11.03 -21.42
N ALA A 443 18.23 12.16 -20.70
CA ALA A 443 19.11 13.33 -20.86
C ALA A 443 20.60 12.98 -20.68
N VAL A 444 20.94 12.12 -19.72
CA VAL A 444 22.33 11.67 -19.49
C VAL A 444 22.84 10.87 -20.70
N SER A 445 22.01 10.00 -21.25
CA SER A 445 22.36 9.25 -22.46
C SER A 445 22.57 10.17 -23.68
N ILE A 446 21.73 11.20 -23.83
CA ILE A 446 21.91 12.22 -24.87
C ILE A 446 23.25 12.92 -24.71
N GLN A 447 23.62 13.29 -23.48
CA GLN A 447 24.89 13.96 -23.18
C GLN A 447 26.10 13.05 -23.42
N ASN A 448 26.05 11.78 -23.01
CA ASN A 448 27.13 10.83 -23.24
C ASN A 448 27.39 10.60 -24.73
N THR A 449 26.35 10.69 -25.56
CA THR A 449 26.49 10.63 -27.02
C THR A 449 27.24 11.85 -27.59
N LEU A 450 27.27 12.97 -26.86
CA LEU A 450 28.06 14.15 -27.18
C LEU A 450 29.51 13.99 -26.68
N VAL A 451 29.72 13.51 -25.45
CA VAL A 451 31.04 13.34 -24.83
C VAL A 451 31.89 12.25 -25.49
N ALA A 452 31.30 11.10 -25.84
CA ALA A 452 32.01 10.04 -26.57
C ALA A 452 32.56 10.51 -27.92
N LYS A 453 32.06 11.64 -28.42
CA LYS A 453 32.50 12.27 -29.66
C LYS A 453 33.60 13.32 -29.45
N GLU A 454 33.63 14.01 -28.31
CA GLU A 454 34.78 14.84 -27.93
C GLU A 454 36.02 13.95 -27.79
N GLU A 455 35.86 12.76 -27.20
CA GLU A 455 36.95 11.77 -27.11
C GLU A 455 37.34 11.18 -28.48
N GLU A 456 36.40 10.91 -29.40
CA GLU A 456 36.72 10.46 -30.77
C GLU A 456 37.37 11.56 -31.63
N GLU A 457 36.97 12.82 -31.47
CA GLU A 457 37.58 13.96 -32.19
C GLU A 457 38.98 14.28 -31.64
N ASP A 458 39.21 14.19 -30.32
CA ASP A 458 40.52 14.35 -29.67
C ASP A 458 41.50 13.20 -30.01
N ILE A 459 41.00 12.00 -30.31
CA ILE A 459 41.82 10.88 -30.80
C ILE A 459 42.15 11.04 -32.29
N SER A 460 41.26 11.70 -33.06
CA SER A 460 41.51 11.99 -34.48
C SER A 460 42.50 13.13 -34.72
N ASP A 461 42.68 14.02 -33.74
CA ASP A 461 43.58 15.18 -33.83
C ASP A 461 45.03 14.90 -33.36
N LYS A 462 45.32 13.66 -32.92
CA LYS A 462 46.70 13.19 -32.67
C LYS A 462 47.32 12.42 -33.84
N GLY A 463 46.66 12.44 -35.01
CA GLY A 463 46.99 11.65 -36.18
C GLY A 463 47.54 12.42 -37.38
N SER A 464 48.00 13.67 -37.23
CA SER A 464 48.78 14.34 -38.28
C SER A 464 49.47 15.59 -37.74
N GLU A 465 50.76 15.51 -37.46
CA GLU A 465 51.74 16.47 -37.99
C GLU A 465 53.17 15.96 -37.71
N SER A 466 53.93 15.91 -38.80
CA SER A 466 55.33 15.51 -38.89
C SER A 466 56.27 16.62 -38.43
N GLU A 467 57.41 16.19 -37.87
CA GLU A 467 58.70 16.88 -37.66
C GLU A 467 59.04 17.83 -38.84
N GLU A 468 59.69 19.00 -38.74
CA GLU A 468 60.81 19.49 -37.92
C GLU A 468 60.81 21.04 -37.87
N GLU A 469 61.28 21.67 -36.78
CA GLU A 469 62.51 22.50 -36.73
C GLU A 469 62.62 23.29 -35.41
N GLU A 470 63.80 23.17 -34.78
CA GLU A 470 64.22 23.86 -33.56
C GLU A 470 64.38 25.37 -33.76
N THR A 471 64.00 26.18 -32.77
CA THR A 471 64.87 27.25 -32.26
C THR A 471 64.53 27.63 -30.82
N ASN A 472 65.58 27.68 -29.99
CA ASN A 472 65.61 28.08 -28.58
C ASN A 472 64.98 29.45 -28.29
N ARG A 473 64.32 29.57 -27.11
CA ARG A 473 64.55 30.65 -26.12
C ARG A 473 63.78 30.45 -24.80
N ASP A 474 64.55 30.23 -23.75
CA ASP A 474 64.44 30.70 -22.36
C ASP A 474 63.08 30.94 -21.70
N SER A 475 62.86 30.11 -20.69
CA SER A 475 62.40 30.40 -19.33
C SER A 475 61.89 31.81 -19.01
N GLN A 476 60.61 31.93 -18.65
CA GLN A 476 60.23 32.71 -17.47
C GLN A 476 58.89 32.24 -16.88
N SER A 477 58.98 31.85 -15.62
CA SER A 477 57.90 31.58 -14.68
C SER A 477 57.12 32.86 -14.37
N GLU A 478 55.80 32.82 -14.47
CA GLU A 478 54.92 33.68 -13.65
C GLU A 478 53.76 32.86 -13.09
N LYS A 479 53.62 33.01 -11.77
CA LYS A 479 52.56 32.51 -10.90
C LYS A 479 51.35 33.44 -11.01
N ASP A 480 50.15 32.89 -10.97
CA ASP A 480 48.95 33.57 -10.45
C ASP A 480 47.95 32.45 -10.11
N ASP A 481 47.92 31.93 -8.88
CA ASP A 481 47.36 32.44 -7.63
C ASP A 481 45.82 32.54 -7.62
N GLY A 482 45.22 31.45 -7.12
CA GLY A 482 44.07 31.40 -6.21
C GLY A 482 42.77 32.14 -6.55
N SER A 483 41.69 31.39 -6.70
CA SER A 483 40.66 31.39 -5.64
C SER A 483 39.71 30.20 -5.79
N ASP A 484 39.96 29.17 -4.99
CA ASP A 484 38.96 28.19 -4.60
C ASP A 484 37.80 28.88 -3.85
N ARG A 485 36.58 28.60 -4.30
CA ARG A 485 35.38 28.78 -3.48
C ARG A 485 34.51 27.53 -3.66
N ASP A 486 34.92 26.49 -2.95
CA ASP A 486 33.99 25.51 -2.42
C ASP A 486 33.00 26.24 -1.52
N SER A 487 31.75 26.32 -1.97
CA SER A 487 30.63 26.63 -1.10
C SER A 487 29.67 25.46 -1.15
N ASP A 488 29.80 24.63 -0.12
CA ASP A 488 28.86 23.67 0.42
C ASP A 488 27.41 23.90 -0.03
N ARG A 489 26.87 22.94 -0.79
CA ARG A 489 25.44 22.73 -0.94
C ARG A 489 25.04 21.41 -0.26
N GLU A 490 25.27 21.36 1.05
CA GLU A 490 24.50 20.49 1.95
C GLU A 490 23.12 21.12 2.19
N GLN A 491 22.21 21.04 1.21
CA GLN A 491 20.78 21.24 1.44
C GLN A 491 19.96 20.41 0.44
N ASP A 492 20.04 19.07 0.52
CA ASP A 492 19.13 18.20 -0.24
C ASP A 492 18.72 16.92 0.51
N GLU A 493 18.62 16.96 1.84
CA GLU A 493 18.29 15.76 2.65
C GLU A 493 16.92 15.75 3.35
N LYS A 494 15.99 16.66 3.03
CA LYS A 494 14.63 16.58 3.58
C LYS A 494 13.55 16.87 2.55
N GLN A 495 13.37 15.97 1.59
CA GLN A 495 12.11 15.93 0.85
C GLN A 495 11.84 14.50 0.33
N ASN A 496 10.85 13.85 0.92
CA ASN A 496 9.77 13.14 0.22
C ASN A 496 9.04 12.22 1.20
N LYS A 497 8.04 12.81 1.88
CA LYS A 497 6.91 12.06 2.41
C LYS A 497 5.63 12.82 2.03
N ASP A 498 4.77 12.09 1.32
CA ASP A 498 3.33 12.27 1.18
C ASP A 498 2.83 13.24 0.09
N ASP A 499 3.03 12.85 -1.18
CA ASP A 499 2.29 13.38 -2.34
C ASP A 499 1.01 12.56 -2.58
N GLU A 500 -0.10 12.98 -1.98
CA GLU A 500 -1.42 12.46 -2.33
C GLU A 500 -1.82 12.93 -3.74
N ALA A 501 -2.01 11.96 -4.65
CA ALA A 501 -2.70 12.03 -5.95
C ALA A 501 -1.88 12.27 -7.24
N GLU A 502 -0.54 12.25 -7.21
CA GLU A 502 0.27 12.20 -8.44
C GLU A 502 0.68 10.76 -8.79
N LYS A 503 0.50 10.35 -10.05
CA LYS A 503 0.93 9.02 -10.52
C LYS A 503 2.45 8.99 -10.60
N GLN A 504 3.09 8.28 -9.68
CA GLN A 504 4.52 7.99 -9.69
C GLN A 504 4.83 6.88 -10.69
N GLU A 505 6.03 6.87 -11.28
CA GLU A 505 6.46 5.79 -12.16
C GLU A 505 6.87 4.55 -11.35
N TRP A 506 6.38 3.38 -11.74
CA TRP A 506 6.72 2.12 -11.08
C TRP A 506 7.04 1.04 -12.11
N TRP A 507 7.61 -0.07 -11.62
CA TRP A 507 8.07 -1.16 -12.47
C TRP A 507 7.66 -2.51 -11.90
N TRP A 508 7.10 -3.38 -12.73
CA TRP A 508 6.89 -4.79 -12.37
C TRP A 508 8.10 -5.61 -12.76
N LEU A 509 8.57 -6.39 -11.82
CA LEU A 509 9.66 -7.34 -11.98
C LEU A 509 9.15 -8.75 -11.68
N TYR A 510 9.25 -9.67 -12.64
CA TYR A 510 8.75 -11.03 -12.46
C TYR A 510 9.49 -12.05 -13.32
N ILE A 511 9.40 -13.33 -12.91
CA ILE A 511 9.98 -14.46 -13.65
C ILE A 511 8.83 -15.28 -14.23
N ALA A 512 8.93 -15.60 -15.51
CA ALA A 512 7.98 -16.47 -16.18
C ALA A 512 8.67 -17.48 -17.08
N ASP A 513 8.04 -18.64 -17.24
CA ASP A 513 8.37 -19.62 -18.27
C ASP A 513 7.56 -19.30 -19.53
N ARG A 514 8.29 -18.95 -20.59
CA ARG A 514 7.68 -18.61 -21.88
C ARG A 514 7.14 -19.84 -22.61
N LYS A 515 7.72 -21.03 -22.40
CA LYS A 515 7.28 -22.27 -23.07
C LYS A 515 5.94 -22.73 -22.49
N GLU A 516 5.86 -22.80 -21.18
CA GLU A 516 4.65 -23.21 -20.46
C GLU A 516 3.62 -22.07 -20.30
N GLN A 517 3.98 -20.84 -20.71
CA GLN A 517 3.14 -19.65 -20.55
C GLN A 517 2.68 -19.46 -19.09
N MET A 518 3.62 -19.65 -18.16
CA MET A 518 3.36 -19.74 -16.73
C MET A 518 4.23 -18.74 -15.95
N LEU A 519 3.63 -18.14 -14.93
CA LEU A 519 4.33 -17.29 -13.97
C LEU A 519 5.05 -18.17 -12.92
N ILE A 520 6.33 -17.91 -12.66
CA ILE A 520 7.14 -18.69 -11.71
C ILE A 520 7.08 -18.09 -10.29
N CYS A 521 7.14 -16.75 -10.18
CA CYS A 521 7.06 -16.00 -8.93
C CYS A 521 6.04 -14.85 -9.00
N MET A 522 5.52 -14.42 -7.84
CA MET A 522 4.70 -13.20 -7.75
C MET A 522 5.47 -12.01 -8.35
N PRO A 523 4.83 -11.15 -9.16
CA PRO A 523 5.47 -9.93 -9.62
C PRO A 523 5.76 -9.01 -8.44
N TYR A 524 7.01 -8.58 -8.34
CA TYR A 524 7.42 -7.54 -7.41
C TYR A 524 7.17 -6.18 -8.05
N HIS A 525 6.47 -5.30 -7.34
CA HIS A 525 6.15 -3.96 -7.81
C HIS A 525 7.13 -2.95 -7.20
N VAL A 526 8.14 -2.58 -7.98
CA VAL A 526 9.19 -1.64 -7.58
C VAL A 526 8.62 -0.23 -7.56
N CYS A 527 8.42 0.29 -6.36
CA CYS A 527 7.81 1.61 -6.13
C CYS A 527 8.80 2.69 -5.68
N THR A 528 10.05 2.31 -5.38
CA THR A 528 11.05 3.13 -4.67
C THR A 528 12.28 3.49 -5.51
N LEU A 529 12.33 3.06 -6.78
CA LEU A 529 13.51 3.18 -7.62
C LEU A 529 13.83 4.64 -7.92
N LYS A 530 14.92 5.15 -7.33
CA LYS A 530 15.48 6.48 -7.60
C LYS A 530 16.69 6.43 -8.55
N ASP A 531 17.79 5.86 -8.06
CA ASP A 531 19.05 5.73 -8.81
C ASP A 531 19.49 4.27 -8.95
N LYS A 532 19.51 3.52 -7.84
CA LYS A 532 19.82 2.10 -7.83
C LYS A 532 18.94 1.39 -6.80
N GLU A 533 18.41 0.22 -7.17
CA GLU A 533 17.65 -0.65 -6.27
C GLU A 533 18.01 -2.11 -6.54
N GLU A 534 18.15 -2.89 -5.48
CA GLU A 534 18.41 -4.33 -5.58
C GLU A 534 17.18 -5.07 -5.04
N VAL A 535 16.65 -5.99 -5.86
CA VAL A 535 15.42 -6.73 -5.59
C VAL A 535 15.71 -8.21 -5.67
N GLU A 536 15.22 -8.96 -4.68
CA GLU A 536 15.35 -10.42 -4.63
C GLU A 536 14.06 -11.09 -5.11
N LEU A 537 14.14 -11.88 -6.18
CA LEU A 537 13.05 -12.73 -6.62
C LEU A 537 13.31 -14.16 -6.18
N LYS A 538 12.44 -14.70 -5.32
CA LYS A 538 12.59 -16.04 -4.73
C LYS A 538 11.57 -17.01 -5.30
N PHE A 539 12.01 -18.22 -5.64
CA PHE A 539 11.12 -19.31 -6.06
C PHE A 539 11.75 -20.68 -5.81
N PRO A 540 10.96 -21.73 -5.57
CA PRO A 540 11.48 -23.08 -5.36
C PRO A 540 12.04 -23.64 -6.67
N ALA A 541 13.22 -24.27 -6.60
CA ALA A 541 13.83 -24.97 -7.72
C ALA A 541 12.90 -26.10 -8.23
N PRO A 542 12.91 -26.38 -9.54
CA PRO A 542 12.16 -27.50 -10.10
C PRO A 542 12.48 -28.85 -9.43
N GLY A 543 11.46 -29.72 -9.32
CA GLY A 543 11.57 -31.03 -8.66
C GLY A 543 12.39 -32.08 -9.41
N LYS A 544 12.92 -31.77 -10.60
CA LYS A 544 13.73 -32.70 -11.41
C LYS A 544 15.04 -32.03 -11.82
N PRO A 545 16.17 -32.74 -11.77
CA PRO A 545 17.44 -32.21 -12.25
C PRO A 545 17.38 -31.96 -13.75
N GLY A 546 18.10 -30.94 -14.22
CA GLY A 546 18.17 -30.57 -15.62
C GLY A 546 18.31 -29.08 -15.88
N ASN A 547 18.34 -28.72 -17.16
CA ASN A 547 18.51 -27.35 -17.63
C ASN A 547 17.16 -26.70 -17.89
N TYR A 548 16.86 -25.64 -17.12
CA TYR A 548 15.65 -24.85 -17.26
C TYR A 548 15.99 -23.47 -17.83
N GLN A 549 15.11 -22.96 -18.68
CA GLN A 549 15.27 -21.65 -19.29
C GLN A 549 14.04 -20.80 -18.98
N TYR A 550 14.19 -19.91 -18.02
CA TYR A 550 13.20 -18.91 -17.65
C TYR A 550 13.54 -17.55 -18.25
N THR A 551 12.70 -16.58 -17.96
CA THR A 551 12.88 -15.22 -18.45
C THR A 551 12.47 -14.24 -17.34
N VAL A 552 13.36 -13.29 -17.06
CA VAL A 552 13.10 -12.16 -16.16
C VAL A 552 12.55 -11.02 -16.98
N TYR A 553 11.39 -10.52 -16.58
CA TYR A 553 10.70 -9.40 -17.21
C TYR A 553 10.76 -8.19 -16.30
N LEU A 554 11.19 -7.06 -16.86
CA LEU A 554 11.00 -5.74 -16.28
C LEU A 554 10.02 -4.99 -17.16
N ARG A 555 8.87 -4.60 -16.60
CA ARG A 555 7.83 -3.85 -17.32
C ARG A 555 7.53 -2.54 -16.62
N SER A 556 7.43 -1.46 -17.37
CA SER A 556 6.97 -0.18 -16.82
C SER A 556 5.46 -0.23 -16.61
N ASP A 557 4.95 0.44 -15.59
CA ASP A 557 3.51 0.61 -15.43
C ASP A 557 2.94 1.83 -16.16
N SER A 558 3.83 2.74 -16.54
CA SER A 558 3.51 4.09 -17.00
C SER A 558 3.95 4.35 -18.43
N TYR A 559 5.04 3.74 -18.88
CA TYR A 559 5.62 4.02 -20.21
C TYR A 559 5.51 2.80 -21.12
N MET A 560 5.19 3.04 -22.39
CA MET A 560 5.16 2.00 -23.41
C MET A 560 6.52 1.89 -24.10
N GLY A 561 6.97 0.65 -24.33
CA GLY A 561 8.17 0.36 -25.12
C GLY A 561 9.50 0.51 -24.37
N LEU A 562 9.47 0.60 -23.04
CA LEU A 562 10.67 0.57 -22.18
C LEU A 562 10.86 -0.78 -21.46
N ASP A 563 10.01 -1.77 -21.75
CA ASP A 563 10.07 -3.10 -21.15
C ASP A 563 11.37 -3.83 -21.54
N GLN A 564 11.95 -4.57 -20.61
CA GLN A 564 13.13 -5.41 -20.82
C GLN A 564 12.84 -6.87 -20.53
N ILE A 565 13.52 -7.73 -21.27
CA ILE A 565 13.37 -9.17 -21.20
C ILE A 565 14.78 -9.76 -21.20
N LYS A 566 15.19 -10.37 -20.08
CA LYS A 566 16.49 -11.07 -19.97
C LYS A 566 16.30 -12.57 -19.77
N PRO A 567 16.99 -13.43 -20.53
CA PRO A 567 16.92 -14.88 -20.33
C PRO A 567 17.62 -15.27 -19.03
N LEU A 568 17.01 -16.18 -18.27
CA LEU A 568 17.57 -16.78 -17.07
C LEU A 568 17.77 -18.27 -17.32
N LYS A 569 19.03 -18.72 -17.33
CA LYS A 569 19.38 -20.14 -17.45
C LYS A 569 19.64 -20.68 -16.05
N LEU A 570 19.03 -21.81 -15.75
CA LEU A 570 19.12 -22.48 -14.46
C LEU A 570 19.55 -23.92 -14.69
N GLU A 571 20.68 -24.32 -14.13
CA GLU A 571 21.14 -25.70 -14.11
C GLU A 571 20.83 -26.27 -12.73
N VAL A 572 19.97 -27.29 -12.68
CA VAL A 572 19.51 -27.89 -11.43
C VAL A 572 20.15 -29.25 -11.28
N HIS A 573 20.92 -29.42 -10.21
CA HIS A 573 21.61 -30.64 -9.84
C HIS A 573 20.81 -31.48 -8.85
N GLU A 574 21.10 -32.77 -8.76
CA GLU A 574 20.52 -33.64 -7.74
C GLU A 574 20.98 -33.19 -6.35
N ALA A 575 20.06 -33.23 -5.38
CA ALA A 575 20.40 -32.91 -4.00
C ALA A 575 21.40 -33.94 -3.45
N LYS A 576 22.40 -33.49 -2.69
CA LYS A 576 23.31 -34.39 -1.99
C LYS A 576 22.48 -35.22 -1.00
N PRO A 577 22.72 -36.54 -0.88
CA PRO A 577 22.03 -37.35 0.13
C PRO A 577 22.34 -36.79 1.52
N VAL A 578 21.30 -36.65 2.34
CA VAL A 578 21.46 -36.26 3.75
C VAL A 578 22.31 -37.35 4.42
N PRO A 579 23.44 -37.03 5.06
CA PRO A 579 24.20 -38.02 5.82
C PRO A 579 23.31 -38.60 6.92
N GLU A 580 23.09 -39.93 6.90
CA GLU A 580 22.25 -40.62 7.90
C GLU A 580 22.80 -40.47 9.32
N ASN A 581 24.11 -40.24 9.48
CA ASN A 581 24.78 -40.04 10.77
C ASN A 581 25.34 -38.61 10.88
N HIS A 582 24.51 -37.67 11.33
CA HIS A 582 25.00 -36.38 11.84
C HIS A 582 25.10 -36.48 13.37
N PRO A 583 26.28 -36.28 13.98
CA PRO A 583 26.55 -36.54 15.41
C PRO A 583 25.75 -35.69 16.41
N GLN A 584 24.88 -34.80 15.91
CA GLN A 584 23.96 -33.99 16.72
C GLN A 584 22.59 -34.65 16.95
N TRP A 585 22.29 -35.75 16.25
CA TRP A 585 21.02 -36.49 16.40
C TRP A 585 21.16 -37.81 17.18
N ASP A 586 22.39 -38.22 17.51
CA ASP A 586 22.67 -39.27 18.48
C ASP A 586 22.54 -38.70 19.91
N THR A 587 21.32 -38.33 20.31
CA THR A 587 20.94 -38.49 21.73
C THR A 587 20.42 -39.91 21.89
N ALA A 588 21.30 -40.89 21.70
CA ALA A 588 21.13 -42.18 22.32
C ALA A 588 21.20 -41.92 23.83
N ILE A 589 20.03 -41.83 24.47
CA ILE A 589 19.91 -41.95 25.91
C ILE A 589 20.24 -43.42 26.21
N GLU A 590 21.53 -43.72 26.29
CA GLU A 590 22.01 -44.94 26.94
C GLU A 590 22.08 -44.66 28.43
N GLY A 591 21.19 -45.32 29.18
CA GLY A 591 21.29 -45.51 30.62
C GLY A 591 20.47 -44.53 31.46
N ASP A 592 19.21 -44.88 31.70
CA ASP A 592 18.82 -45.28 33.06
C ASP A 592 17.61 -46.21 32.94
N GLU A 593 17.85 -47.48 33.28
CA GLU A 593 16.81 -48.47 33.54
C GLU A 593 16.01 -48.06 34.81
N ASP A 594 14.75 -48.52 34.85
CA ASP A 594 13.82 -48.52 35.99
C ASP A 594 12.83 -47.33 36.10
N GLN A 595 11.69 -47.44 35.40
CA GLN A 595 10.42 -47.82 36.04
C GLN A 595 9.28 -47.94 35.01
N GLU A 596 8.68 -49.13 34.97
CA GLU A 596 7.38 -49.40 34.36
C GLU A 596 6.31 -48.52 35.02
N ASP A 597 5.51 -47.82 34.22
CA ASP A 597 4.05 -47.67 34.37
C ASP A 597 3.50 -46.81 33.21
N SER A 598 3.12 -47.49 32.12
CA SER A 598 2.38 -46.90 30.99
C SER A 598 0.89 -47.17 31.19
N GLU A 599 0.18 -46.27 31.86
CA GLU A 599 -1.27 -46.14 31.68
C GLU A 599 -1.55 -45.17 30.53
N GLY A 600 -2.27 -45.66 29.53
CA GLY A 600 -2.61 -44.93 28.32
C GLY A 600 -3.56 -43.75 28.59
N PHE A 601 -3.33 -42.67 27.87
CA PHE A 601 -4.29 -41.59 27.71
C PHE A 601 -4.47 -41.35 26.20
N GLU A 602 -5.47 -42.03 25.63
CA GLU A 602 -6.03 -41.72 24.32
C GLU A 602 -6.90 -40.46 24.48
N ASP A 603 -6.54 -39.36 23.82
CA ASP A 603 -7.40 -38.19 23.72
C ASP A 603 -8.16 -38.25 22.39
N SER A 604 -9.39 -38.73 22.48
CA SER A 604 -10.40 -38.73 21.43
C SER A 604 -10.97 -37.32 21.25
N PHE A 605 -10.71 -36.70 20.11
CA PHE A 605 -11.40 -35.46 19.72
C PHE A 605 -12.67 -35.85 18.94
N GLU A 606 -13.81 -35.82 19.61
CA GLU A 606 -15.14 -36.01 18.99
C GLU A 606 -15.51 -34.76 18.16
N GLU A 607 -15.87 -34.98 16.90
CA GLU A 607 -16.52 -33.99 16.04
C GLU A 607 -18.01 -33.93 16.42
N GLU A 608 -18.47 -32.78 16.94
CA GLU A 608 -19.90 -32.49 17.08
C GLU A 608 -20.46 -32.01 15.72
N GLU A 609 -21.28 -32.86 15.08
CA GLU A 609 -22.16 -32.48 13.98
C GLU A 609 -23.40 -31.76 14.55
N GLU A 610 -23.60 -30.49 14.18
CA GLU A 610 -24.86 -29.77 14.43
C GLU A 610 -25.90 -30.15 13.35
N GLU A 611 -26.94 -30.89 13.74
CA GLU A 611 -28.15 -31.10 12.94
C GLU A 611 -29.02 -29.83 12.97
N GLU A 612 -29.38 -29.32 11.78
CA GLU A 612 -30.40 -28.27 11.61
C GLU A 612 -31.80 -28.86 11.85
N GLU A 613 -32.52 -28.35 12.85
CA GLU A 613 -33.96 -28.58 13.03
C GLU A 613 -34.76 -27.68 12.06
N ASP A 614 -35.52 -28.34 11.19
CA ASP A 614 -36.61 -27.76 10.40
C ASP A 614 -37.79 -27.36 11.31
N ASP A 615 -38.19 -26.08 11.26
CA ASP A 615 -39.49 -25.61 11.76
C ASP A 615 -40.26 -24.91 10.61
N ASP A 616 -41.45 -25.47 10.33
CA ASP A 616 -42.61 -25.03 9.51
C ASP A 616 -42.58 -25.01 7.97
#